data_AF-A0AAV2PPR5-F1
#
_entry.id   AF-A0AAV2PPR5-F1
#
_cell.length_a   1.000
_cell.length_b   1.000
_cell.length_c   1.000
_cell.angle_alpha   90.00
_cell.angle_beta   90.00
_cell.angle_gamma   90.00
#
_symmetry.space_group_name_H-M   'P 1'
#
loop_
_entity.id
_entity.type
_entity.pdbx_description
1 polymer ?
#
loop_
_entity_poly.entity_id
_entity_poly.type
_entity_poly.pdbx_seq_one_letter_code
_entity_poly.pdbx_strand_id
1 'polypeptide(L)'
;WTLYIMSVTLLGATNVRAVPALEVSDEALPVLPELQLYQQEQQQHQHHHHQQLDHQEDDNVGRVRRDTSDLEIEWTPETNACIIDNNDNIFSIYSLYVCKSVCEFVHQRRCMSIEFYPDGGGCAISEATSRSLSYRKPCPNRNVIFTEISSQYQYYQHMHFIQVV
;
A
#
# COMPACT_ATOMS: atom_id res chain seq x y z
N TRP A 1 47.37 46.20 -1.67
CA TRP A 1 46.71 47.23 -2.49
C TRP A 1 45.79 46.51 -3.47
N THR A 2 44.47 46.40 -3.36
CA THR A 2 43.44 47.00 -2.51
C THR A 2 42.25 46.03 -2.52
N LEU A 3 41.72 45.68 -1.35
CA LEU A 3 40.47 44.93 -1.15
C LEU A 3 39.27 45.75 -1.67
N TYR A 4 38.32 45.11 -2.36
CA TYR A 4 36.97 45.65 -2.53
C TYR A 4 35.96 44.70 -1.90
N ILE A 5 35.48 45.07 -0.72
CA ILE A 5 34.32 44.50 -0.04
C ILE A 5 33.12 45.33 -0.49
N MET A 6 32.20 44.73 -1.25
CA MET A 6 30.88 45.30 -1.52
C MET A 6 29.86 44.54 -0.68
N SER A 7 29.67 45.02 0.54
CA SER A 7 28.57 44.67 1.43
C SER A 7 27.27 45.25 0.88
N VAL A 8 26.35 44.39 0.46
CA VAL A 8 24.96 44.77 0.14
C VAL A 8 24.09 44.38 1.32
N THR A 9 23.69 45.39 2.09
CA THR A 9 22.72 45.27 3.19
C THR A 9 21.33 45.53 2.62
N LEU A 10 20.52 44.47 2.42
CA LEU A 10 19.10 44.63 2.17
C LEU A 10 18.34 44.53 3.50
N LEU A 11 17.99 45.69 4.07
CA LEU A 11 16.99 45.82 5.12
C LEU A 11 15.61 45.75 4.45
N GLY A 12 15.05 44.54 4.36
CA GLY A 12 13.67 44.32 3.98
C GLY A 12 12.75 44.52 5.18
N ALA A 13 12.02 45.64 5.18
CA ALA A 13 11.04 45.99 6.19
C ALA A 13 9.92 44.93 6.30
N THR A 14 9.64 44.52 7.54
CA THR A 14 8.57 43.62 7.92
C THR A 14 7.21 44.34 7.88
N ASN A 15 6.42 44.09 6.84
CA ASN A 15 5.00 44.40 6.85
C ASN A 15 4.25 43.23 7.52
N VAL A 16 4.15 43.28 8.84
CA VAL A 16 3.25 42.38 9.60
C VAL A 16 1.83 42.90 9.39
N ARG A 17 1.15 42.36 8.37
CA ARG A 17 -0.29 42.54 8.21
C ARG A 17 -0.96 41.60 9.20
N ALA A 18 -1.62 42.16 10.21
CA ALA A 18 -2.44 41.40 11.13
C ALA A 18 -3.50 40.63 10.33
N VAL A 19 -3.38 39.30 10.32
CA VAL A 19 -4.38 38.39 9.76
C VAL A 19 -5.51 38.28 10.79
N PRO A 20 -6.77 38.55 10.43
CA PRO A 20 -7.88 38.31 11.34
C PRO A 20 -7.94 36.83 11.71
N ALA A 21 -8.06 36.55 13.01
CA ALA A 21 -8.27 35.21 13.53
C ALA A 21 -9.53 34.63 12.87
N LEU A 22 -9.33 33.66 11.97
CA LEU A 22 -10.39 32.83 11.43
C LEU A 22 -10.85 31.93 12.58
N GLU A 23 -12.08 32.14 13.03
CA GLU A 23 -12.81 31.20 13.87
C GLU A 23 -12.95 29.88 13.10
N VAL A 24 -12.11 28.91 13.45
CA VAL A 24 -12.22 27.53 13.00
C VAL A 24 -13.47 26.97 13.68
N SER A 25 -14.57 26.89 12.93
CA SER A 25 -15.73 26.12 13.36
C SER A 25 -15.36 24.64 13.37
N ASP A 26 -15.47 24.02 14.55
CA ASP A 26 -15.38 22.58 14.79
C ASP A 26 -16.57 21.84 14.14
N GLU A 27 -16.69 21.91 12.81
CA GLU A 27 -17.57 21.01 12.07
C GLU A 27 -16.87 19.65 11.98
N ALA A 28 -17.20 18.78 12.93
CA ALA A 28 -16.81 17.38 12.93
C ALA A 28 -17.13 16.75 11.57
N LEU A 29 -16.08 16.41 10.82
CA LEU A 29 -16.22 15.74 9.53
C LEU A 29 -17.00 14.44 9.72
N PRO A 30 -18.03 14.17 8.89
CA PRO A 30 -18.81 12.95 8.99
C PRO A 30 -17.87 11.76 8.74
N VAL A 31 -17.79 10.87 9.73
CA VAL A 31 -17.10 9.59 9.62
C VAL A 31 -17.73 8.84 8.45
N LEU A 32 -16.95 8.63 7.38
CA LEU A 32 -17.41 7.95 6.17
C LEU A 32 -17.85 6.52 6.52
N PRO A 33 -19.09 6.10 6.20
CA PRO A 33 -19.62 4.78 6.52
C PRO A 33 -18.79 3.61 5.97
N GLU A 34 -18.04 3.83 4.88
CA GLU A 34 -17.22 2.81 4.23
C GLU A 34 -16.03 2.34 5.10
N LEU A 35 -15.47 3.23 5.93
CA LEU A 35 -14.38 2.86 6.84
C LEU A 35 -14.85 1.95 7.98
N GLN A 36 -16.10 2.12 8.42
CA GLN A 36 -16.67 1.26 9.47
C GLN A 36 -16.91 -0.16 8.97
N LEU A 37 -17.34 -0.31 7.70
CA LEU A 37 -17.53 -1.62 7.09
C LEU A 37 -16.21 -2.39 6.99
N TYR A 38 -15.14 -1.74 6.52
CA TYR A 38 -13.83 -2.35 6.40
C TYR A 38 -13.26 -2.80 7.75
N GLN A 39 -13.44 -1.98 8.79
CA GLN A 39 -12.96 -2.29 10.13
C GLN A 39 -13.74 -3.47 10.77
N GLN A 40 -15.03 -3.61 10.44
CA GLN A 40 -15.86 -4.73 10.86
C GLN A 40 -15.48 -6.05 10.15
N GLU A 41 -15.18 -6.00 8.85
CA GLU A 41 -14.72 -7.19 8.09
C GLU A 41 -13.37 -7.71 8.60
N GLN A 42 -12.45 -6.82 8.99
CA GLN A 42 -11.16 -7.19 9.59
C GLN A 42 -11.33 -7.93 10.93
N GLN A 43 -12.27 -7.49 11.78
CA GLN A 43 -12.56 -8.16 13.05
C GLN A 43 -13.21 -9.55 12.84
N GLN A 44 -14.06 -9.69 11.82
CA GLN A 44 -14.65 -11.00 11.49
C GLN A 44 -13.60 -11.98 10.95
N HIS A 45 -12.64 -11.52 10.14
CA HIS A 45 -11.56 -12.38 9.64
C HIS A 45 -10.67 -12.94 10.77
N GLN A 46 -10.34 -12.12 11.79
CA GLN A 46 -9.56 -12.57 12.94
C GLN A 46 -10.32 -13.60 13.80
N HIS A 47 -11.63 -13.44 13.96
CA HIS A 47 -12.43 -14.38 14.76
C HIS A 47 -12.58 -15.74 14.07
N HIS A 48 -12.66 -15.74 12.73
CA HIS A 48 -12.80 -16.98 11.96
C HIS A 48 -11.51 -17.83 11.99
N HIS A 49 -10.34 -17.19 12.05
CA HIS A 49 -9.04 -17.88 12.13
C HIS A 49 -8.82 -18.60 13.46
N HIS A 50 -9.47 -18.15 14.56
CA HIS A 50 -9.33 -18.77 15.88
C HIS A 50 -10.25 -19.99 16.07
N GLN A 51 -11.44 -20.01 15.45
CA GLN A 51 -12.39 -21.13 15.60
C GLN A 51 -12.02 -22.39 14.81
N GLN A 52 -11.12 -22.31 13.84
CA GLN A 52 -10.73 -23.48 13.03
C GLN A 52 -9.72 -24.41 13.70
N LEU A 53 -9.10 -24.00 14.81
CA LEU A 53 -8.06 -24.81 15.46
C LEU A 53 -8.61 -25.85 16.46
N ASP A 54 -9.90 -25.81 16.80
CA ASP A 54 -10.45 -26.59 17.93
C ASP A 54 -11.35 -27.78 17.53
N HIS A 55 -11.59 -28.08 16.25
CA HIS A 55 -12.54 -29.15 15.83
C HIS A 55 -11.97 -30.14 14.82
N GLN A 56 -10.72 -30.56 15.00
CA GLN A 56 -10.11 -31.58 14.15
C GLN A 56 -9.65 -32.80 14.95
N GLU A 57 -10.61 -33.48 15.57
CA GLU A 57 -10.47 -34.88 15.96
C GLU A 57 -11.53 -35.73 15.25
N ASP A 58 -11.03 -36.77 14.59
CA ASP A 58 -11.71 -38.01 14.20
C ASP A 58 -12.97 -37.93 13.32
N ASP A 59 -12.78 -38.04 12.00
CA ASP A 59 -13.47 -39.09 11.26
C ASP A 59 -12.77 -39.46 9.94
N ASN A 60 -12.40 -40.74 9.89
CA ASN A 60 -11.59 -41.41 8.87
C ASN A 60 -12.52 -41.92 7.74
N VAL A 61 -12.95 -41.03 6.83
CA VAL A 61 -13.61 -41.44 5.57
C VAL A 61 -12.90 -40.76 4.42
N GLY A 62 -12.26 -41.58 3.58
CA GLY A 62 -11.37 -41.23 2.46
C GLY A 62 -11.99 -40.33 1.39
N ARG A 63 -12.19 -39.07 1.72
CA ARG A 63 -12.34 -37.99 0.76
C ARG A 63 -10.93 -37.55 0.42
N VAL A 64 -10.51 -37.77 -0.82
CA VAL A 64 -9.34 -37.11 -1.41
C VAL A 64 -9.59 -35.61 -1.24
N ARG A 65 -9.08 -35.04 -0.14
CA ARG A 65 -8.94 -33.61 0.04
C ARG A 65 -7.99 -33.22 -1.06
N ARG A 66 -8.55 -32.66 -2.13
CA ARG A 66 -7.77 -31.90 -3.09
C ARG A 66 -7.12 -30.83 -2.23
N ASP A 67 -5.84 -31.02 -1.91
CA ASP A 67 -5.00 -29.99 -1.31
C ASP A 67 -5.12 -28.81 -2.26
N THR A 68 -6.06 -27.92 -1.93
CA THR A 68 -5.93 -26.52 -2.31
C THR A 68 -4.76 -26.06 -1.47
N SER A 69 -3.56 -26.39 -1.95
CA SER A 69 -2.32 -25.75 -1.56
C SER A 69 -2.61 -24.28 -1.78
N ASP A 70 -3.02 -23.60 -0.71
CA ASP A 70 -3.22 -22.18 -0.70
C ASP A 70 -1.91 -21.59 -1.19
N LEU A 71 -1.95 -21.07 -2.40
CA LEU A 71 -0.82 -20.49 -3.09
C LEU A 71 -0.47 -19.20 -2.34
N GLU A 72 0.33 -19.33 -1.28
CA GLU A 72 0.75 -18.24 -0.42
C GLU A 72 1.51 -17.20 -1.24
N ILE A 73 0.89 -16.06 -1.50
CA ILE A 73 1.47 -15.00 -2.33
C ILE A 73 2.81 -14.55 -1.72
N GLU A 74 3.89 -14.81 -2.45
CA GLU A 74 5.23 -14.42 -2.03
C GLU A 74 5.53 -12.99 -2.49
N TRP A 75 5.95 -12.13 -1.56
CA TRP A 75 6.38 -10.76 -1.83
C TRP A 75 7.90 -10.65 -1.89
N THR A 76 8.41 -9.77 -2.76
CA THR A 76 9.83 -9.44 -2.78
C THR A 76 10.24 -8.68 -1.52
N PRO A 77 11.54 -8.69 -1.14
CA PRO A 77 12.05 -7.83 -0.10
C PRO A 77 11.70 -6.36 -0.33
N GLU A 78 11.47 -5.63 0.75
CA GLU A 78 11.18 -4.20 0.75
C GLU A 78 12.40 -3.40 0.30
N THR A 79 12.18 -2.42 -0.59
CA THR A 79 13.26 -1.58 -1.12
C THR A 79 12.84 -0.12 -1.21
N ASN A 80 13.82 0.80 -1.17
CA ASN A 80 13.58 2.19 -1.51
C ASN A 80 13.52 2.34 -3.03
N ALA A 81 12.33 2.20 -3.59
CA ALA A 81 12.04 2.31 -5.01
C ALA A 81 10.61 2.82 -5.22
N CYS A 82 10.26 3.13 -6.48
CA CYS A 82 8.90 3.54 -6.85
C CYS A 82 8.63 3.33 -8.34
N ILE A 83 7.36 3.36 -8.69
CA ILE A 83 6.78 3.34 -10.03
C ILE A 83 6.25 4.76 -10.31
N ILE A 84 6.89 5.48 -11.23
CA ILE A 84 6.44 6.83 -11.58
C ILE A 84 5.23 6.77 -12.54
N ASP A 85 4.22 7.62 -12.33
CA ASP A 85 3.07 7.80 -13.22
C ASP A 85 2.20 6.55 -13.49
N ASN A 86 2.28 5.49 -12.68
CA ASN A 86 1.42 4.28 -12.84
C ASN A 86 0.80 3.83 -11.52
N ASN A 87 0.39 4.77 -10.68
CA ASN A 87 -0.31 4.47 -9.44
C ASN A 87 -1.80 4.40 -9.73
N ASP A 88 -2.34 3.18 -9.78
CA ASP A 88 -3.71 2.92 -10.22
C ASP A 88 -4.71 3.39 -9.18
N ASN A 89 -4.41 3.17 -7.90
CA ASN A 89 -5.22 3.64 -6.76
C ASN A 89 -4.32 4.00 -5.59
N ILE A 90 -4.70 5.04 -4.84
CA ILE A 90 -4.04 5.45 -3.60
C ILE A 90 -5.03 5.36 -2.45
N PHE A 91 -4.67 4.61 -1.42
CA PHE A 91 -5.48 4.41 -0.22
C PHE A 91 -4.83 5.07 1.00
N SER A 92 -5.65 5.59 1.91
CA SER A 92 -5.20 6.09 3.21
C SER A 92 -5.02 4.91 4.17
N ILE A 93 -3.87 4.25 4.12
CA ILE A 93 -3.56 3.04 4.89
C ILE A 93 -2.26 3.28 5.68
N TYR A 94 -2.27 2.89 6.95
CA TYR A 94 -1.19 3.19 7.90
C TYR A 94 -0.22 2.04 8.15
N SER A 95 -0.39 0.89 7.48
CA SER A 95 0.55 -0.23 7.59
C SER A 95 0.84 -0.88 6.25
N LEU A 96 2.10 -1.26 6.07
CA LEU A 96 2.55 -1.99 4.89
C LEU A 96 1.82 -3.34 4.75
N TYR A 97 1.55 -4.02 5.87
CA TYR A 97 0.82 -5.28 5.87
C TYR A 97 -0.58 -5.13 5.28
N VAL A 98 -1.35 -4.13 5.73
CA VAL A 98 -2.70 -3.89 5.19
C VAL A 98 -2.63 -3.48 3.72
N CYS A 99 -1.61 -2.73 3.31
CA CYS A 99 -1.38 -2.37 1.91
C CYS A 99 -1.16 -3.62 1.02
N LYS A 100 -0.37 -4.60 1.50
CA LYS A 100 -0.21 -5.91 0.84
C LYS A 100 -1.55 -6.67 0.76
N SER A 101 -2.28 -6.78 1.87
CA SER A 101 -3.58 -7.48 1.87
C SER A 101 -4.62 -6.83 0.94
N VAL A 102 -4.63 -5.50 0.84
CA VAL A 102 -5.50 -4.80 -0.13
C VAL A 102 -5.07 -5.12 -1.56
N CYS A 103 -3.77 -5.11 -1.85
CA CYS A 103 -3.26 -5.55 -3.14
C CYS A 103 -3.69 -6.98 -3.47
N GLU A 104 -3.54 -7.92 -2.53
CA GLU A 104 -3.92 -9.34 -2.64
C GLU A 104 -5.44 -9.53 -2.82
N PHE A 105 -6.26 -8.70 -2.18
CA PHE A 105 -7.71 -8.75 -2.34
C PHE A 105 -8.14 -8.19 -3.70
N VAL A 106 -7.56 -7.07 -4.12
CA VAL A 106 -7.74 -6.47 -5.46
C VAL A 106 -7.10 -7.35 -6.55
N HIS A 107 -6.30 -8.34 -6.16
CA HIS A 107 -5.56 -9.25 -7.02
C HIS A 107 -6.42 -10.21 -7.85
N GLN A 108 -7.74 -10.12 -7.73
CA GLN A 108 -8.64 -10.65 -8.74
C GLN A 108 -8.49 -9.99 -10.14
N ARG A 109 -7.44 -9.17 -10.39
CA ARG A 109 -6.51 -9.33 -11.55
C ARG A 109 -5.43 -8.25 -11.75
N ARG A 110 -5.33 -7.23 -10.90
CA ARG A 110 -4.58 -6.01 -11.30
C ARG A 110 -3.40 -5.64 -10.42
N CYS A 111 -3.46 -5.85 -9.11
CA CYS A 111 -2.33 -5.42 -8.31
C CYS A 111 -1.13 -6.36 -8.47
N MET A 112 0.06 -5.83 -8.77
CA MET A 112 1.32 -6.57 -8.89
C MET A 112 2.41 -6.00 -7.98
N SER A 113 2.33 -4.70 -7.66
CA SER A 113 3.24 -4.04 -6.72
C SER A 113 2.54 -2.98 -5.90
N ILE A 114 3.21 -2.59 -4.81
CA ILE A 114 2.74 -1.53 -3.92
C ILE A 114 3.86 -0.53 -3.63
N GLU A 115 3.45 0.69 -3.31
CA GLU A 115 4.28 1.75 -2.75
C GLU A 115 3.66 2.24 -1.45
N PHE A 116 4.36 2.04 -0.35
CA PHE A 116 3.91 2.47 0.97
C PHE A 116 4.62 3.77 1.38
N TYR A 117 3.82 4.71 1.88
CA TYR A 117 4.21 6.06 2.25
C TYR A 117 4.08 6.23 3.77
N PRO A 118 5.11 5.88 4.57
CA PRO A 118 5.04 5.87 6.03
C PRO A 118 4.76 7.26 6.62
N ASP A 119 5.34 8.31 6.06
CA ASP A 119 5.19 9.68 6.58
C ASP A 119 3.81 10.28 6.31
N GLY A 120 3.14 9.82 5.24
CA GLY A 120 1.85 10.36 4.78
C GLY A 120 0.66 9.46 5.07
N GLY A 121 0.88 8.24 5.53
CA GLY A 121 -0.18 7.25 5.74
C GLY A 121 -0.88 6.84 4.44
N GLY A 122 -0.09 6.52 3.41
CA GLY A 122 -0.59 6.20 2.08
C GLY A 122 -0.09 4.86 1.55
N CYS A 123 -0.88 4.26 0.67
CA CYS A 123 -0.55 3.04 -0.06
C CYS A 123 -0.98 3.21 -1.52
N ALA A 124 -0.04 3.22 -2.46
CA ALA A 124 -0.35 3.11 -3.88
C ALA A 124 -0.23 1.65 -4.31
N ILE A 125 -1.16 1.20 -5.13
CA ILE A 125 -1.11 -0.11 -5.78
C ILE A 125 -0.93 0.06 -7.30
N SER A 126 -0.27 -0.89 -7.95
CA SER A 126 0.01 -0.82 -9.39
C SER A 126 0.05 -2.20 -10.05
N GLU A 127 -0.39 -2.26 -11.32
CA GLU A 127 -0.12 -3.37 -12.26
C GLU A 127 1.37 -3.44 -12.67
N ALA A 128 2.10 -2.33 -12.53
CA ALA A 128 3.51 -2.27 -12.89
C ALA A 128 4.38 -3.03 -11.88
N THR A 129 5.54 -3.48 -12.35
CA THR A 129 6.57 -4.16 -11.56
C THR A 129 7.91 -3.46 -11.73
N SER A 130 8.95 -3.95 -11.07
CA SER A 130 10.35 -3.53 -11.23
C SER A 130 10.87 -3.66 -12.68
N ARG A 131 10.14 -4.37 -13.54
CA ARG A 131 10.43 -4.48 -14.99
C ARG A 131 9.87 -3.32 -15.82
N SER A 132 9.03 -2.47 -15.24
CA SER A 132 8.46 -1.32 -15.93
C SER A 132 9.51 -0.25 -16.22
N LEU A 133 9.35 0.46 -17.35
CA LEU A 133 10.16 1.64 -17.67
C LEU A 133 9.96 2.80 -16.66
N SER A 134 8.86 2.77 -15.91
CA SER A 134 8.57 3.73 -14.84
C SER A 134 9.23 3.42 -13.50
N TYR A 135 9.83 2.23 -13.35
CA TYR A 135 10.51 1.86 -12.12
C TYR A 135 11.75 2.72 -11.88
N ARG A 136 11.92 3.18 -10.63
CA ARG A 136 13.08 3.97 -10.19
C ARG A 136 13.61 3.45 -8.87
N LYS A 137 14.94 3.33 -8.80
CA LYS A 137 15.69 2.98 -7.60
C LYS A 137 17.00 3.80 -7.57
N PRO A 138 17.27 4.62 -6.54
CA PRO A 138 16.37 4.91 -5.42
C PRO A 138 15.13 5.70 -5.89
N CYS A 139 14.08 5.69 -5.06
CA CYS A 139 12.95 6.58 -5.32
C CYS A 139 13.36 8.05 -5.06
N PRO A 140 12.93 9.02 -5.88
CA PRO A 140 13.18 10.44 -5.61
C PRO A 140 12.61 10.90 -4.25
N ASN A 141 11.48 10.32 -3.83
CA ASN A 141 10.95 10.50 -2.49
C ASN A 141 11.65 9.52 -1.53
N ARG A 142 12.35 10.08 -0.53
CA ARG A 142 13.36 9.35 0.27
C ARG A 142 12.78 8.30 1.21
N ASN A 143 11.47 8.25 1.42
CA ASN A 143 10.83 7.36 2.40
C ASN A 143 9.78 6.43 1.79
N VAL A 144 9.78 6.22 0.47
CA VAL A 144 8.85 5.26 -0.16
C VAL A 144 9.38 3.84 -0.01
N ILE A 145 8.51 2.94 0.44
CA ILE A 145 8.78 1.51 0.52
C ILE A 145 8.06 0.80 -0.63
N PHE A 146 8.83 0.19 -1.52
CA PHE A 146 8.33 -0.60 -2.63
C PHE A 146 8.56 -2.08 -2.39
N THR A 147 7.54 -2.87 -2.74
CA THR A 147 7.59 -4.34 -2.80
C THR A 147 6.59 -4.81 -3.85
N GLU A 148 6.86 -5.96 -4.44
CA GLU A 148 6.04 -6.53 -5.51
C GLU A 148 5.86 -8.03 -5.32
N ILE A 149 4.94 -8.60 -6.06
CA ILE A 149 4.66 -10.02 -5.98
C ILE A 149 5.68 -10.78 -6.81
N SER A 150 6.27 -11.80 -6.20
CA SER A 150 7.30 -12.64 -6.79
C SER A 150 6.78 -13.25 -8.09
N SER A 151 7.53 -13.04 -9.17
CA SER A 151 7.16 -13.51 -10.52
C SER A 151 6.94 -15.01 -10.64
N GLN A 152 7.33 -15.82 -9.63
CA GLN A 152 6.99 -17.24 -9.56
C GLN A 152 5.46 -17.46 -9.56
N TYR A 153 4.67 -16.52 -9.02
CA TYR A 153 3.21 -16.57 -9.00
C TYR A 153 2.54 -16.08 -10.29
N GLN A 154 3.20 -15.20 -11.05
CA GLN A 154 2.67 -14.67 -12.30
C GLN A 154 2.46 -15.78 -13.35
N TYR A 155 3.24 -16.86 -13.29
CA TYR A 155 3.13 -18.00 -14.22
C TYR A 155 1.90 -18.88 -13.96
N TYR A 156 1.53 -19.09 -12.69
CA TYR A 156 0.43 -19.99 -12.33
C TYR A 156 -0.96 -19.41 -12.63
N GLN A 157 -1.12 -18.08 -12.52
CA GLN A 157 -2.36 -17.37 -12.89
C GLN A 157 -2.69 -17.53 -14.39
N HIS A 158 -1.68 -17.58 -15.26
CA HIS A 158 -1.90 -17.75 -16.70
C HIS A 158 -2.23 -19.20 -17.10
N MET A 159 -1.76 -20.18 -16.32
CA MET A 159 -1.98 -21.62 -16.58
C MET A 159 -3.34 -22.13 -16.11
N HIS A 160 -3.88 -21.61 -15.01
CA HIS A 160 -5.17 -22.06 -14.47
C HIS A 160 -6.39 -21.59 -15.27
N PHE A 161 -6.24 -20.62 -16.17
CA PHE A 161 -7.32 -20.16 -17.04
C PHE A 161 -7.50 -21.02 -18.30
N ILE A 162 -6.52 -21.85 -18.66
CA ILE A 162 -6.55 -22.66 -19.90
C ILE A 162 -7.26 -24.00 -19.70
N GLN A 163 -7.48 -24.45 -18.46
CA GLN A 163 -8.12 -25.76 -18.18
C GLN A 163 -9.65 -25.70 -17.97
N VAL A 164 -10.31 -24.56 -18.19
CA VAL A 164 -11.76 -24.40 -18.00
C VAL A 164 -12.47 -23.95 -19.28
N VAL A 165 -12.00 -24.41 -20.45
CA VAL A 165 -12.72 -24.24 -21.74
C VAL A 165 -12.85 -25.58 -22.42
#